data_AF-A0A2N3B743-F1
#
_entry.id   AF-A0A2N3B743-F1
#
_cell.length_a   1.000
_cell.length_b   1.000
_cell.length_c   1.000
_cell.angle_alpha   90.00
_cell.angle_beta   90.00
_cell.angle_gamma   90.00
#
_symmetry.space_group_name_H-M   'P 1'
#
loop_
_entity.id
_entity.type
_entity.pdbx_description
1 polymer ?
#
loop_
_entity_poly.entity_id
_entity_poly.type
_entity_poly.pdbx_seq_one_letter_code
_entity_poly.pdbx_strand_id
1 'polypeptide(L)'
;GQVKIKNARHADDPRPIDPDCACPCCAGYSRAYLHHVFKANEMICAMLLSWHNLHYYQELMQGLRDAIAEQRLDAFARAFDSARERGDLEPL
;
A
#
# COMPACT_ATOMS: atom_id res chain seq x y z
N GLY A 1 -1.40 -4.04 -5.47
CA GLY A 1 -0.18 -4.87 -5.63
C GLY A 1 1.04 -4.18 -5.03
N GLN A 2 2.26 -4.66 -5.26
CA GLN A 2 3.48 -4.06 -4.68
C GLN A 2 3.85 -2.75 -5.40
N VAL A 3 3.96 -1.66 -4.63
CA VAL A 3 4.40 -0.34 -5.14
C VAL A 3 5.89 -0.14 -4.85
N LYS A 4 6.67 0.16 -5.89
CA LYS A 4 8.11 0.44 -5.76
C LYS A 4 8.35 1.95 -5.77
N ILE A 5 8.17 2.60 -4.61
CA ILE A 5 8.18 4.06 -4.47
C ILE A 5 9.45 4.77 -4.98
N LYS A 6 10.56 4.03 -5.08
CA LYS A 6 11.83 4.50 -5.62
C LYS A 6 11.83 4.72 -7.13
N ASN A 7 10.87 4.13 -7.85
CA ASN A 7 10.80 4.23 -9.30
C ASN A 7 10.50 5.68 -9.73
N ALA A 8 11.15 6.14 -10.80
CA ALA A 8 11.01 7.50 -11.31
C ALA A 8 9.56 7.89 -11.68
N ARG A 9 8.73 6.90 -12.06
CA ARG A 9 7.30 7.09 -12.37
C ARG A 9 6.46 7.68 -11.23
N HIS A 10 6.99 7.72 -10.01
CA HIS A 10 6.31 8.27 -8.85
C HIS A 10 6.71 9.71 -8.52
N ALA A 11 7.72 10.28 -9.22
CA ALA A 11 8.29 11.58 -8.86
C ALA A 11 7.25 12.71 -8.83
N ASP A 12 6.26 12.67 -9.72
CA ASP A 12 5.23 13.70 -9.87
C ASP A 12 3.80 13.15 -9.60
N ASP A 13 3.68 11.97 -9.01
CA ASP A 13 2.38 11.34 -8.73
C ASP A 13 1.75 11.90 -7.42
N PRO A 14 0.67 12.72 -7.49
CA PRO A 14 0.08 13.33 -6.31
C PRO A 14 -0.81 12.37 -5.53
N ARG A 15 -1.07 11.16 -6.04
CA ARG A 15 -1.94 10.17 -5.39
C ARG A 15 -1.25 9.53 -4.19
N PRO A 16 -1.99 9.02 -3.19
CA PRO A 16 -1.41 8.24 -2.10
C PRO A 16 -0.85 6.89 -2.58
N ILE A 17 -0.13 6.16 -1.72
CA ILE A 17 0.36 4.81 -2.05
C ILE A 17 -0.81 3.90 -2.45
N ASP A 18 -1.86 3.94 -1.63
CA ASP A 18 -3.09 3.18 -1.79
C ASP A 18 -4.28 4.09 -1.42
N PRO A 19 -5.22 4.36 -2.35
CA PRO A 19 -6.38 5.21 -2.10
C PRO A 19 -7.40 4.59 -1.14
N ASP A 20 -7.39 3.26 -0.98
CA ASP A 20 -8.33 2.55 -0.12
C ASP A 20 -7.79 2.38 1.33
N CYS A 21 -6.54 2.80 1.57
CA CYS A 21 -5.87 2.64 2.86
C CYS A 21 -6.07 3.85 3.77
N ALA A 22 -6.53 3.62 5.00
CA ALA A 22 -6.80 4.67 5.99
C ALA A 22 -5.60 5.04 6.88
N CYS A 23 -4.40 4.50 6.62
CA CYS A 23 -3.23 4.77 7.46
C CYS A 23 -2.78 6.25 7.34
N PRO A 24 -2.07 6.80 8.35
CA PRO A 24 -1.60 8.19 8.33
C PRO A 24 -0.67 8.52 7.15
N CYS A 25 0.03 7.52 6.61
CA CYS A 25 0.82 7.69 5.40
C CYS A 25 -0.07 7.99 4.18
N CYS A 26 -1.08 7.16 3.93
CA CYS A 26 -1.98 7.33 2.78
C CYS A 26 -2.94 8.52 2.92
N ALA A 27 -3.29 8.92 4.14
CA ALA A 27 -4.17 10.06 4.38
C ALA A 27 -3.48 11.43 4.16
N GLY A 28 -2.17 11.52 4.38
CA GLY A 28 -1.46 12.80 4.42
C GLY A 28 -0.36 13.00 3.37
N TYR A 29 0.08 11.94 2.67
CA TYR A 29 1.27 12.00 1.84
C TYR A 29 1.06 11.36 0.46
N SER A 30 1.61 12.03 -0.56
CA SER A 30 1.59 11.55 -1.94
C SER A 30 2.77 10.63 -2.25
N ARG A 31 2.65 9.89 -3.35
CA ARG A 31 3.73 9.09 -3.92
C ARG A 31 4.93 9.98 -4.32
N ALA A 32 4.68 11.16 -4.86
CA ALA A 32 5.69 12.18 -5.16
C ALA A 32 6.48 12.59 -3.92
N TYR A 33 5.79 12.90 -2.82
CA TYR A 33 6.44 13.26 -1.56
C TYR A 33 7.32 12.12 -1.05
N LEU A 34 6.81 10.89 -1.02
CA LEU A 34 7.55 9.72 -0.57
C LEU A 34 8.77 9.42 -1.45
N HIS A 35 8.64 9.59 -2.77
CA HIS A 35 9.75 9.49 -3.71
C HIS A 35 10.84 10.54 -3.41
N HIS A 36 10.42 11.78 -3.15
CA HIS A 36 11.31 12.87 -2.81
C HIS A 36 12.07 12.62 -1.50
N VAL A 37 11.36 12.37 -0.39
CA VAL A 37 12.01 12.14 0.92
C VAL A 37 12.85 10.87 0.94
N PHE A 38 12.51 9.88 0.13
CA PHE A 38 13.39 8.72 -0.12
C PHE A 38 14.71 9.16 -0.76
N LYS A 39 14.66 9.94 -1.85
CA LYS A 39 15.86 10.44 -2.54
C LYS A 39 16.71 11.35 -1.66
N ALA A 40 16.07 12.12 -0.79
CA ALA A 40 16.73 12.99 0.19
C ALA A 40 17.37 12.21 1.36
N ASN A 41 17.18 10.89 1.45
CA ASN A 41 17.63 10.03 2.55
C ASN A 41 17.09 10.46 3.92
N GLU A 42 15.84 10.95 3.96
CA GLU A 42 15.20 11.35 5.21
C GLU A 42 14.55 10.17 5.93
N MET A 43 14.73 10.11 7.25
CA MET A 43 14.19 9.04 8.11
C MET A 43 12.66 8.92 8.03
N ILE A 44 11.97 10.04 7.78
CA ILE A 44 10.51 10.08 7.67
C ILE A 44 9.98 9.12 6.60
N CYS A 45 10.74 8.88 5.53
CA CYS A 45 10.38 7.92 4.49
C CYS A 45 10.24 6.51 5.07
N ALA A 46 11.25 6.04 5.83
CA ALA A 46 11.23 4.71 6.44
C ALA A 46 10.10 4.59 7.47
N MET A 47 9.81 5.65 8.22
CA MET A 47 8.73 5.69 9.20
C MET A 47 7.36 5.55 8.53
N LEU A 48 7.08 6.36 7.51
CA LEU A 48 5.81 6.37 6.79
C LEU A 48 5.56 5.05 6.05
N LEU A 49 6.57 4.50 5.38
CA LEU A 49 6.46 3.21 4.68
C LEU A 49 6.25 2.06 5.67
N SER A 50 6.94 2.07 6.81
CA SER A 50 6.74 1.06 7.86
C SER A 50 5.32 1.12 8.41
N TRP A 51 4.77 2.33 8.61
CA TRP A 51 3.41 2.51 9.10
C TRP A 51 2.37 1.98 8.11
N HIS A 52 2.51 2.34 6.83
CA HIS A 52 1.64 1.84 5.77
C HIS A 52 1.69 0.31 5.67
N ASN A 53 2.89 -0.26 5.60
CA ASN A 53 3.06 -1.71 5.47
C ASN A 53 2.48 -2.45 6.67
N LEU A 54 2.73 -1.98 7.88
CA LEU A 54 2.20 -2.62 9.08
C LEU A 54 0.66 -2.56 9.11
N HIS A 55 0.08 -1.41 8.78
CA HIS A 55 -1.39 -1.27 8.70
C HIS A 55 -1.99 -2.22 7.67
N TYR A 56 -1.43 -2.26 6.45
CA TYR A 56 -1.83 -3.20 5.41
C TYR A 56 -1.79 -4.66 5.89
N TYR A 57 -0.72 -5.07 6.57
CA TYR A 57 -0.63 -6.44 7.11
C TYR A 57 -1.66 -6.70 8.21
N GLN A 58 -1.97 -5.72 9.05
CA GLN A 58 -3.01 -5.88 10.07
C GLN A 58 -4.40 -6.06 9.45
N GLU A 59 -4.74 -5.27 8.42
CA GLU A 59 -6.00 -5.40 7.67
C GLU A 59 -6.10 -6.75 6.94
N LEU A 60 -5.02 -7.17 6.28
CA LEU A 60 -4.94 -8.48 5.63
C LEU A 60 -5.19 -9.63 6.64
N MET A 61 -4.52 -9.58 7.79
CA MET A 61 -4.67 -10.61 8.82
C MET A 61 -6.07 -10.58 9.45
N GLN A 62 -6.69 -9.41 9.58
CA GLN A 62 -8.07 -9.29 10.02
C GLN A 62 -9.03 -9.93 9.01
N GLY A 63 -8.91 -9.58 7.72
CA GLY A 63 -9.73 -10.16 6.66
C GLY A 63 -9.59 -11.69 6.55
N LEU A 64 -8.39 -12.23 6.80
CA LEU A 64 -8.16 -13.67 6.90
C LEU A 64 -8.90 -14.30 8.07
N ARG A 65 -8.84 -13.71 9.27
CA ARG A 65 -9.57 -14.21 10.45
C ARG A 65 -11.07 -14.23 10.20
N ASP A 66 -11.61 -13.16 9.61
CA ASP A 66 -13.04 -13.05 9.29
C ASP A 66 -13.45 -14.08 8.24
N ALA A 67 -12.64 -14.25 7.19
CA ALA A 67 -12.91 -15.24 6.14
C ALA A 67 -12.91 -16.69 6.67
N ILE A 68 -12.05 -17.01 7.65
CA ILE A 68 -12.03 -18.32 8.32
C ILE A 68 -13.31 -18.50 9.15
N ALA A 69 -13.68 -17.49 9.95
CA ALA A 69 -14.88 -17.53 10.79
C ALA A 69 -16.17 -17.72 9.95
N GLU A 70 -16.22 -17.09 8.78
CA GLU A 70 -17.34 -17.15 7.84
C GLU A 70 -17.25 -18.32 6.83
N GLN A 71 -16.24 -19.20 6.95
CA GLN A 71 -16.03 -20.34 6.04
C GLN A 71 -15.91 -19.95 4.54
N ARG A 72 -15.36 -18.77 4.26
CA ARG A 72 -15.16 -18.23 2.90
C ARG A 72 -13.69 -17.98 2.54
N LEU A 73 -12.77 -18.70 3.18
CA LEU A 73 -11.32 -18.51 3.00
C LEU A 73 -10.87 -18.64 1.54
N ASP A 74 -11.36 -19.65 0.80
CA ASP A 74 -10.99 -19.86 -0.60
C ASP A 74 -11.40 -18.67 -1.50
N ALA A 75 -12.59 -18.11 -1.27
CA ALA A 75 -13.07 -16.95 -2.00
C ALA A 75 -12.22 -15.71 -1.68
N PHE A 76 -11.87 -15.52 -0.39
CA PHE A 76 -10.99 -14.44 0.05
C PHE A 76 -9.60 -14.55 -0.59
N ALA A 77 -9.00 -15.74 -0.60
CA ALA A 77 -7.68 -15.97 -1.19
C ALA A 77 -7.66 -15.67 -2.69
N ARG A 78 -8.66 -16.14 -3.46
CA ARG A 78 -8.78 -15.83 -4.89
C ARG A 78 -8.92 -14.34 -5.16
N ALA A 79 -9.74 -13.65 -4.38
CA ALA A 79 -9.91 -12.20 -4.50
C ALA A 79 -8.62 -11.45 -4.17
N PHE A 80 -7.90 -11.89 -3.14
CA PHE A 80 -6.61 -11.34 -2.75
C PHE A 80 -5.56 -11.52 -3.84
N ASP A 81 -5.42 -12.71 -4.42
CA ASP A 81 -4.46 -12.97 -5.49
C ASP A 81 -4.76 -12.12 -6.73
N SER A 82 -6.03 -12.08 -7.16
CA SER A 82 -6.47 -11.21 -8.26
C SER A 82 -6.16 -9.73 -8.00
N ALA A 83 -6.31 -9.26 -6.75
CA ALA A 83 -5.96 -7.89 -6.38
C ALA A 83 -4.46 -7.60 -6.43
N ARG A 84 -3.61 -8.61 -6.19
CA ARG A 84 -2.16 -8.47 -6.29
C ARG A 84 -1.69 -8.45 -7.73
N GLU A 85 -2.31 -9.23 -8.61
CA GLU A 85 -2.01 -9.29 -10.04
C GLU A 85 -2.27 -7.95 -10.74
N ARG A 86 -3.26 -7.16 -10.28
CA ARG A 86 -3.49 -5.79 -10.78
C ARG A 86 -2.27 -4.86 -10.62
N GLY A 87 -1.37 -5.18 -9.69
CA GLY A 87 -0.12 -4.44 -9.54
C GLY A 87 -0.31 -3.03 -8.96
N ASP A 88 0.46 -2.09 -9.50
CA ASP A 88 0.45 -0.68 -9.14
C ASP A 88 -0.48 0.10 -10.07
N LEU A 89 -0.95 1.28 -9.66
CA LEU A 89 -1.77 2.18 -10.48
C LEU A 89 -1.05 2.50 -11.79
N GLU A 90 -1.79 2.80 -12.86
CA GLU A 90 -1.20 3.29 -14.10
C GLU A 90 -0.45 4.62 -13.89
N PRO A 91 0.67 4.86 -14.62
CA PRO A 91 1.36 6.15 -14.59
C PRO A 91 0.41 7.26 -15.03
N LEU A 92 0.63 8.47 -14.51
CA LEU A 92 -0.03 9.69 -14.99
C LEU A 92 0.69 10.22 -16.24
#